data_AF-X1HM55-F1
#
_entry.id   AF-X1HM55-F1
#
_cell.length_a   1.000
_cell.length_b   1.000
_cell.length_c   1.000
_cell.angle_alpha   90.00
_cell.angle_beta   90.00
_cell.angle_gamma   90.00
#
_symmetry.space_group_name_H-M   'P 1'
#
loop_
_entity.id
_entity.type
_entity.pdbx_description
1 polymer ?
#
loop_
_entity_poly.entity_id
_entity_poly.type
_entity_poly.pdbx_seq_one_letter_code
_entity_poly.pdbx_strand_id
1 'polypeptide(L)'
;TSTYLSSINFAAAQSVEEAYKKAYQCDPVSAFGSVVACNMEWTAEAAKFMLDKYVEVLIAPDFDQQALKILAERQNLRILKMDFELNTYIDSINSDDFKLEKVDIKSVDGGLLVQDLDEGPDSEKDMKVVTSVEPDPAKWNDLLFGWQIVKSVKSNAIVLAANNSTVGIGTGQMSRIDAAEIAIRKSNGRCKNSIIIIYESLKI
;
A
#
# COMPACT_ATOMS: atom_id res chain seq x y z
N THR A 1 11.02 0.33 -7.90
CA THR A 1 10.26 -0.84 -8.38
C THR A 1 9.20 -1.23 -7.36
N SER A 2 8.22 -0.35 -7.10
CA SER A 2 7.22 -0.61 -6.06
C SER A 2 5.84 -0.28 -6.57
N THR A 3 5.15 -1.26 -7.15
CA THR A 3 3.72 -1.15 -7.45
C THR A 3 2.91 -1.15 -6.14
N TYR A 4 1.99 -0.22 -5.94
CA TYR A 4 1.15 -0.14 -4.73
C TYR A 4 -0.31 -0.35 -5.12
N LEU A 5 -0.97 -1.40 -4.61
CA LEU A 5 -2.30 -1.82 -5.08
C LEU A 5 -3.32 -2.00 -3.96
N SER A 6 -4.26 -1.06 -3.84
CA SER A 6 -5.51 -1.08 -3.04
C SER A 6 -5.41 -0.68 -1.56
N SER A 7 -6.52 -0.20 -1.02
CA SER A 7 -6.63 0.48 0.29
C SER A 7 -6.36 -0.39 1.54
N ILE A 8 -6.18 -1.70 1.38
CA ILE A 8 -6.02 -2.65 2.51
C ILE A 8 -5.04 -3.80 2.24
N ASN A 9 -4.54 -3.93 1.01
CA ASN A 9 -3.58 -4.96 0.63
C ASN A 9 -2.47 -4.27 -0.14
N PHE A 10 -1.21 -4.65 0.02
CA PHE A 10 -0.11 -4.00 -0.69
C PHE A 10 0.94 -5.03 -1.10
N ALA A 11 1.58 -4.83 -2.25
CA ALA A 11 2.73 -5.64 -2.65
C ALA A 11 3.55 -4.97 -3.73
N ALA A 12 4.87 -4.99 -3.59
CA ALA A 12 5.83 -4.57 -4.61
C ALA A 12 6.44 -5.77 -5.33
N ALA A 13 6.68 -5.62 -6.63
CA ALA A 13 7.29 -6.64 -7.47
C ALA A 13 7.96 -6.00 -8.70
N GLN A 14 8.60 -6.84 -9.53
CA GLN A 14 9.20 -6.37 -10.79
C GLN A 14 8.17 -6.11 -11.90
N SER A 15 6.98 -6.69 -11.79
CA SER A 15 5.87 -6.48 -12.72
C SER A 15 4.56 -6.16 -11.99
N VAL A 16 3.69 -5.40 -12.64
CA VAL A 16 2.35 -5.06 -12.12
C VAL A 16 1.48 -6.30 -11.91
N GLU A 17 1.62 -7.32 -12.77
CA GLU A 17 0.92 -8.59 -12.64
C GLU A 17 1.33 -9.33 -11.36
N GLU A 18 2.64 -9.48 -11.11
CA GLU A 18 3.15 -10.16 -9.92
C GLU A 18 2.76 -9.40 -8.65
N ALA A 19 2.89 -8.08 -8.66
CA ALA A 19 2.47 -7.22 -7.56
C ALA A 19 0.97 -7.40 -7.28
N TYR A 20 0.13 -7.38 -8.32
CA TYR A 20 -1.31 -7.55 -8.16
C TYR A 20 -1.69 -8.92 -7.63
N LYS A 21 -1.03 -10.00 -8.09
CA LYS A 21 -1.22 -11.35 -7.54
C LYS A 21 -0.88 -11.41 -6.06
N LYS A 22 0.27 -10.87 -5.65
CA LYS A 22 0.71 -10.84 -4.25
C LYS A 22 -0.24 -10.02 -3.38
N ALA A 23 -0.59 -8.82 -3.80
CA ALA A 23 -1.52 -7.95 -3.07
C ALA A 23 -2.89 -8.63 -2.93
N TYR A 24 -3.45 -9.20 -4.00
CA TYR A 24 -4.73 -9.91 -3.95
C TYR A 24 -4.72 -11.09 -2.95
N GLN A 25 -3.59 -11.81 -2.85
CA GLN A 25 -3.46 -12.92 -1.90
C GLN A 25 -3.53 -12.47 -0.44
N CYS A 26 -3.16 -11.24 -0.09
CA CYS A 26 -3.19 -10.73 1.29
C CYS A 26 -4.56 -10.93 1.95
N ASP A 27 -5.63 -10.44 1.33
CA ASP A 27 -7.00 -10.64 1.80
C ASP A 27 -7.96 -10.68 0.59
N PRO A 28 -8.14 -11.85 -0.04
CA PRO A 28 -9.00 -12.00 -1.22
C PRO A 28 -10.47 -11.69 -0.95
N VAL A 29 -10.92 -11.92 0.29
CA VAL A 29 -12.30 -11.69 0.71
C VAL A 29 -12.58 -10.19 0.72
N SER A 30 -11.70 -9.41 1.33
CA SER A 30 -11.85 -7.96 1.40
C SER A 30 -11.47 -7.24 0.09
N ALA A 31 -10.77 -7.94 -0.82
CA ALA A 31 -10.48 -7.41 -2.16
C ALA A 31 -11.70 -7.39 -3.10
N PHE A 32 -12.81 -8.03 -2.73
CA PHE A 32 -14.05 -7.98 -3.51
C PHE A 32 -14.64 -6.57 -3.47
N GLY A 33 -14.87 -5.97 -4.64
CA GLY A 33 -15.40 -4.61 -4.76
C GLY A 33 -14.36 -3.52 -4.44
N SER A 34 -13.08 -3.88 -4.49
CA SER A 34 -12.00 -2.95 -4.14
C SER A 34 -11.73 -1.91 -5.22
N VAL A 35 -11.02 -0.86 -4.80
CA VAL A 35 -10.29 0.06 -5.68
C VAL A 35 -8.87 -0.45 -5.80
N VAL A 36 -8.42 -0.65 -7.03
CA VAL A 36 -7.06 -1.07 -7.36
C VAL A 36 -6.33 0.12 -7.96
N ALA A 37 -5.15 0.44 -7.44
CA ALA A 37 -4.27 1.47 -7.98
C ALA A 37 -2.93 0.83 -8.35
N CYS A 38 -2.15 1.42 -9.24
CA CYS A 38 -0.75 1.07 -9.44
C CYS A 38 0.02 2.32 -9.84
N ASN A 39 1.34 2.27 -9.78
CA ASN A 39 2.22 3.38 -10.18
C ASN A 39 3.04 3.06 -11.44
N MET A 40 2.62 2.05 -12.19
CA MET A 40 3.20 1.61 -13.45
C MET A 40 2.06 1.39 -14.45
N GLU A 41 2.38 1.38 -15.75
CA GLU A 41 1.44 1.01 -16.80
C GLU A 41 0.78 -0.36 -16.50
N TRP A 42 -0.54 -0.44 -16.67
CA TRP A 42 -1.29 -1.66 -16.47
C TRP A 42 -1.22 -2.56 -17.71
N THR A 43 -0.79 -3.81 -17.52
CA THR A 43 -0.50 -4.75 -18.63
C THR A 43 -1.65 -5.71 -18.94
N ALA A 44 -1.58 -6.36 -20.10
CA ALA A 44 -2.55 -7.36 -20.53
C ALA A 44 -2.58 -8.59 -19.60
N GLU A 45 -1.44 -9.00 -19.05
CA GLU A 45 -1.31 -10.11 -18.10
C GLU A 45 -2.03 -9.78 -16.77
N ALA A 46 -1.84 -8.57 -16.25
CA ALA A 46 -2.54 -8.11 -15.06
C ALA A 46 -4.06 -8.00 -15.32
N ALA A 47 -4.47 -7.52 -16.50
CA ALA A 47 -5.87 -7.50 -16.92
C ALA A 47 -6.49 -8.90 -16.99
N LYS A 48 -5.79 -9.88 -17.58
CA LYS A 48 -6.25 -11.29 -17.61
C LYS A 48 -6.44 -11.84 -16.21
N PHE A 49 -5.51 -11.57 -15.30
CA PHE A 49 -5.65 -11.99 -13.90
C PHE A 49 -6.81 -11.27 -13.20
N MET A 50 -7.21 -10.06 -13.60
CA MET A 50 -8.33 -9.33 -13.01
C MET A 50 -9.71 -9.84 -13.48
N LEU A 51 -9.78 -10.53 -14.62
CA LEU A 51 -11.05 -10.88 -15.30
C LEU A 51 -12.07 -11.61 -14.44
N ASP A 52 -11.64 -12.44 -13.49
CA ASP A 52 -12.50 -13.22 -12.59
C ASP A 52 -12.72 -12.55 -11.22
N LYS A 53 -12.12 -11.38 -10.98
CA LYS A 53 -12.18 -10.64 -9.71
C LYS A 53 -13.14 -9.48 -9.81
N TYR A 54 -14.02 -9.31 -8.85
CA TYR A 54 -14.88 -8.13 -8.80
C TYR A 54 -14.08 -6.93 -8.26
N VAL A 55 -13.84 -5.94 -9.11
CA VAL A 55 -13.10 -4.69 -8.85
C VAL A 55 -13.96 -3.55 -9.35
N GLU A 56 -14.13 -2.51 -8.55
CA GLU A 56 -14.98 -1.36 -8.91
C GLU A 56 -14.22 -0.31 -9.71
N VAL A 57 -12.98 -0.03 -9.29
CA VAL A 57 -12.15 1.02 -9.88
C VAL A 57 -10.73 0.49 -10.08
N LEU A 58 -10.15 0.77 -11.24
CA LEU A 58 -8.75 0.56 -11.55
C LEU A 58 -8.11 1.89 -11.95
N ILE A 59 -7.05 2.27 -11.24
CA ILE A 59 -6.29 3.51 -11.43
C ILE A 59 -4.85 3.16 -11.83
N ALA A 60 -4.36 3.72 -12.93
CA ALA A 60 -2.98 3.55 -13.36
C ALA A 60 -2.45 4.80 -14.08
N PRO A 61 -1.12 4.99 -14.17
CA PRO A 61 -0.50 6.01 -15.01
C PRO A 61 -0.83 5.87 -16.49
N ASP A 62 -0.89 4.63 -16.97
CA ASP A 62 -1.27 4.29 -18.34
C ASP A 62 -1.76 2.85 -18.44
N PHE A 63 -2.25 2.46 -19.63
CA PHE A 63 -2.76 1.13 -19.91
C PHE A 63 -2.29 0.63 -21.28
N ASP A 64 -1.80 -0.61 -21.33
CA ASP A 64 -1.54 -1.29 -22.59
C ASP A 64 -2.85 -1.44 -23.41
N GLN A 65 -2.76 -1.34 -24.74
CA GLN A 65 -3.94 -1.42 -25.61
C GLN A 65 -4.69 -2.75 -25.53
N GLN A 66 -3.97 -3.87 -25.38
CA GLN A 66 -4.57 -5.18 -25.16
C GLN A 66 -5.19 -5.26 -23.77
N ALA A 67 -4.57 -4.65 -22.76
CA ALA A 67 -5.16 -4.55 -21.43
C ALA A 67 -6.52 -3.82 -21.47
N LEU A 68 -6.60 -2.68 -22.17
CA LEU A 68 -7.85 -1.96 -22.35
C LEU A 68 -8.92 -2.79 -23.06
N LYS A 69 -8.56 -3.57 -24.08
CA LYS A 69 -9.50 -4.48 -24.77
C LYS A 69 -10.08 -5.51 -23.83
N ILE A 70 -9.24 -6.13 -22.99
CA ILE A 70 -9.65 -7.13 -21.99
C ILE A 70 -10.55 -6.48 -20.94
N LEU A 71 -10.15 -5.34 -20.39
CA LEU A 71 -10.89 -4.64 -19.34
C LEU A 71 -12.22 -4.07 -19.84
N ALA A 72 -12.34 -3.74 -21.14
CA ALA A 72 -13.59 -3.25 -21.74
C ALA A 72 -14.72 -4.29 -21.73
N GLU A 73 -14.41 -5.58 -21.58
CA GLU A 73 -15.42 -6.64 -21.40
C GLU A 73 -16.15 -6.51 -20.04
N ARG A 74 -15.61 -5.71 -19.11
CA ARG A 74 -16.13 -5.50 -17.75
C ARG A 74 -16.99 -4.25 -17.68
N GLN A 75 -18.30 -4.38 -17.94
CA GLN A 75 -19.24 -3.24 -18.01
C GLN A 75 -19.25 -2.32 -16.78
N ASN A 76 -18.97 -2.84 -15.58
CA ASN A 76 -19.06 -2.07 -14.33
C ASN A 76 -17.69 -1.62 -13.78
N LEU A 77 -16.59 -1.92 -14.48
CA LEU A 77 -15.26 -1.50 -14.05
C LEU A 77 -14.99 -0.06 -14.49
N ARG A 78 -14.65 0.82 -13.55
CA ARG A 78 -14.24 2.19 -13.83
C ARG A 78 -12.72 2.23 -14.01
N ILE A 79 -12.27 2.58 -15.19
CA ILE A 79 -10.84 2.71 -15.51
C ILE A 79 -10.48 4.20 -15.48
N LEU A 80 -9.52 4.57 -14.63
CA LEU A 80 -9.03 5.93 -14.49
C LEU A 80 -7.55 5.98 -14.84
N LYS A 81 -7.22 6.79 -15.83
CA LYS A 81 -5.84 7.17 -16.11
C LYS A 81 -5.51 8.41 -15.29
N MET A 82 -4.45 8.34 -14.49
CA MET A 82 -3.96 9.45 -13.68
C MET A 82 -2.60 9.87 -14.19
N ASP A 83 -2.38 11.17 -14.39
CA ASP A 83 -1.04 11.66 -14.71
C ASP A 83 -0.15 11.52 -13.47
N PHE A 84 0.72 10.51 -13.48
CA PHE A 84 1.59 10.16 -12.36
C PHE A 84 2.90 9.60 -12.91
N GLU A 85 4.02 10.20 -12.52
CA GLU A 85 5.35 9.69 -12.79
C GLU A 85 6.11 9.52 -11.47
N LEU A 86 6.61 8.30 -11.23
CA LEU A 86 7.11 7.90 -9.93
C LEU A 86 8.36 8.69 -9.51
N ASN A 87 9.29 8.94 -10.43
CA ASN A 87 10.54 9.64 -10.08
C ASN A 87 10.26 11.10 -9.76
N THR A 88 9.39 11.75 -10.55
CA THR A 88 8.91 13.11 -10.32
C THR A 88 8.20 13.22 -8.96
N TYR A 89 7.40 12.23 -8.58
CA TYR A 89 6.77 12.17 -7.26
C TYR A 89 7.81 12.00 -6.13
N ILE A 90 8.79 11.12 -6.30
CA ILE A 90 9.87 10.93 -5.31
C ILE A 90 10.71 12.20 -5.15
N ASP A 91 11.10 12.84 -6.25
CA ASP A 91 11.83 14.11 -6.25
C ASP A 91 11.03 15.23 -5.57
N SER A 92 9.71 15.24 -5.80
CA SER A 92 8.79 16.14 -5.13
C SER A 92 8.82 15.93 -3.61
N ILE A 93 8.68 14.69 -3.13
CA ILE A 93 8.70 14.38 -1.68
C ILE A 93 10.03 14.77 -1.04
N ASN A 94 11.15 14.51 -1.72
CA ASN A 94 12.49 14.79 -1.18
C ASN A 94 12.89 16.27 -1.23
N SER A 95 12.10 17.14 -1.87
CA SER A 95 12.35 18.58 -1.92
C SER A 95 11.87 19.26 -0.62
N ASP A 96 12.69 20.15 -0.07
CA ASP A 96 12.35 20.97 1.11
C ASP A 96 11.41 22.16 0.76
N ASP A 97 11.00 22.29 -0.50
CA ASP A 97 10.14 23.40 -0.92
C ASP A 97 8.69 23.19 -0.43
N PHE A 98 8.15 24.22 0.20
CA PHE A 98 6.73 24.27 0.56
C PHE A 98 5.88 24.27 -0.72
N LYS A 99 4.97 23.30 -0.81
CA LYS A 99 3.95 23.20 -1.87
C LYS A 99 2.60 22.95 -1.23
N LEU A 100 1.55 23.60 -1.73
CA LEU A 100 0.17 23.37 -1.27
C LEU A 100 -0.26 21.90 -1.45
N GLU A 101 0.35 21.19 -2.38
CA GLU A 101 0.14 19.75 -2.59
C GLU A 101 0.72 18.88 -1.46
N LYS A 102 1.53 19.45 -0.56
CA LYS A 102 2.20 18.77 0.55
C LYS A 102 1.54 18.99 1.92
N VAL A 103 0.33 19.55 1.96
CA VAL A 103 -0.41 19.73 3.22
C VAL A 103 -1.65 18.84 3.30
N ASP A 104 -1.88 18.25 4.47
CA ASP A 104 -3.13 17.57 4.83
C ASP A 104 -4.06 18.58 5.50
N ILE A 105 -5.24 18.77 4.91
CA ILE A 105 -6.26 19.71 5.40
C ILE A 105 -7.46 18.91 5.90
N LYS A 106 -7.78 19.05 7.19
CA LYS A 106 -8.95 18.43 7.80
C LYS A 106 -9.94 19.49 8.28
N SER A 107 -11.20 19.31 7.91
CA SER A 107 -12.29 20.12 8.42
C SER A 107 -12.65 19.72 9.84
N VAL A 108 -12.86 20.72 10.70
CA VAL A 108 -13.38 20.56 12.06
C VAL A 108 -14.50 21.58 12.28
N ASP A 109 -15.38 21.32 13.25
CA ASP A 109 -16.44 22.28 13.57
C ASP A 109 -15.82 23.63 13.96
N GLY A 110 -16.13 24.66 13.16
CA GLY A 110 -15.63 26.02 13.38
C GLY A 110 -14.28 26.36 12.74
N GLY A 111 -13.66 25.46 11.95
CA GLY A 111 -12.40 25.79 11.28
C GLY A 111 -11.75 24.67 10.46
N LEU A 112 -10.44 24.81 10.25
CA LEU A 112 -9.60 23.85 9.53
C LEU A 112 -8.35 23.56 10.35
N LEU A 113 -7.92 22.29 10.35
CA LEU A 113 -6.59 21.87 10.74
C LEU A 113 -5.75 21.72 9.47
N VAL A 114 -4.55 22.29 9.48
CA VAL A 114 -3.58 22.20 8.39
C VAL A 114 -2.28 21.68 8.97
N GLN A 115 -1.78 20.59 8.41
CA GLN A 115 -0.53 19.97 8.80
C GLN A 115 0.25 19.55 7.55
N ASP A 116 1.55 19.30 7.68
CA ASP A 116 2.33 18.70 6.60
C ASP A 116 1.84 17.25 6.35
N LEU A 117 1.90 16.80 5.10
CA LEU A 117 1.67 15.39 4.79
C LEU A 117 2.78 14.54 5.43
N ASP A 118 2.39 13.41 6.04
CA ASP A 118 3.34 12.37 6.46
C ASP A 118 3.78 11.56 5.23
N GLU A 119 4.51 12.24 4.35
CA GLU A 119 5.13 11.71 3.14
C GLU A 119 6.65 11.72 3.31
N GLY A 120 7.31 10.63 2.92
CA GLY A 120 8.76 10.55 3.02
C GLY A 120 9.26 9.14 3.32
N PRO A 121 10.25 8.64 2.55
CA PRO A 121 10.90 7.40 2.89
C PRO A 121 11.82 7.61 4.09
N ASP A 122 11.47 7.07 5.25
CA ASP A 122 12.43 6.92 6.34
C ASP A 122 13.56 5.99 5.90
N SER A 123 14.79 6.44 6.08
CA SER A 123 15.98 5.70 5.64
C SER A 123 16.34 4.62 6.65
N GLU A 124 16.84 3.49 6.16
CA GLU A 124 17.47 2.45 7.00
C GLU A 124 18.57 3.05 7.90
N LYS A 125 19.26 4.09 7.43
CA LYS A 125 20.35 4.76 8.17
C LYS A 125 19.87 5.46 9.44
N ASP A 126 18.60 5.85 9.49
CA ASP A 126 17.99 6.52 10.62
C ASP A 126 17.35 5.51 11.60
N MET A 127 17.30 4.23 11.22
CA MET A 127 16.78 3.14 12.03
C MET A 127 17.87 2.56 12.94
N LYS A 128 17.46 2.14 14.14
CA LYS A 128 18.34 1.52 15.13
C LYS A 128 17.87 0.10 15.45
N VAL A 129 18.76 -0.88 15.29
CA VAL A 129 18.54 -2.24 15.81
C VAL A 129 18.75 -2.22 17.32
N VAL A 130 17.67 -2.52 18.07
CA VAL A 130 17.67 -2.54 19.55
C VAL A 130 17.71 -3.95 20.15
N THR A 131 17.91 -4.97 19.31
CA THR A 131 18.02 -6.39 19.74
C THR A 131 19.42 -6.93 19.47
N SER A 132 19.72 -8.13 19.96
CA SER A 132 21.02 -8.78 19.75
C SER A 132 21.18 -9.41 18.35
N VAL A 133 20.11 -9.49 17.56
CA VAL A 133 20.12 -10.14 16.25
C VAL A 133 19.75 -9.10 15.19
N GLU A 134 20.62 -8.92 14.20
CA GLU A 134 20.34 -8.03 13.09
C GLU A 134 19.40 -8.69 12.07
N PRO A 135 18.47 -7.94 11.47
CA PRO A 135 17.73 -8.41 10.31
C PRO A 135 18.71 -8.72 9.16
N ASP A 136 18.50 -9.85 8.48
CA ASP A 136 19.19 -10.12 7.22
C ASP A 136 18.67 -9.16 6.11
N PRO A 137 19.37 -9.06 4.95
CA PRO A 137 18.97 -8.15 3.89
C PRO A 137 17.54 -8.35 3.38
N ALA A 138 17.00 -9.58 3.43
CA ALA A 138 15.63 -9.84 3.01
C ALA A 138 14.63 -9.27 4.03
N LYS A 139 14.89 -9.45 5.32
CA LYS A 139 14.08 -8.83 6.39
C LYS A 139 14.17 -7.32 6.39
N TRP A 140 15.32 -6.73 6.11
CA TRP A 140 15.45 -5.28 5.96
C TRP A 140 14.59 -4.74 4.82
N ASN A 141 14.58 -5.41 3.67
CA ASN A 141 13.68 -5.04 2.56
C ASN A 141 12.21 -5.10 2.98
N ASP A 142 11.80 -6.19 3.64
CA ASP A 142 10.43 -6.31 4.13
C ASP A 142 10.12 -5.21 5.17
N LEU A 143 11.06 -4.87 6.06
CA LEU A 143 10.88 -3.86 7.11
C LEU A 143 10.64 -2.49 6.51
N LEU A 144 11.48 -2.09 5.56
CA LEU A 144 11.33 -0.82 4.84
C LEU A 144 10.02 -0.80 4.05
N PHE A 145 9.68 -1.89 3.36
CA PHE A 145 8.41 -2.02 2.66
C PHE A 145 7.22 -1.82 3.62
N GLY A 146 7.16 -2.58 4.71
CA GLY A 146 6.06 -2.52 5.67
C GLY A 146 5.98 -1.17 6.38
N TRP A 147 7.11 -0.52 6.65
CA TRP A 147 7.17 0.82 7.22
C TRP A 147 6.58 1.89 6.30
N GLN A 148 6.83 1.80 4.98
CA GLN A 148 6.16 2.70 4.02
C GLN A 148 4.65 2.46 3.98
N ILE A 149 4.22 1.19 4.00
CA ILE A 149 2.79 0.85 3.92
C ILE A 149 2.02 1.27 5.18
N VAL A 150 2.60 1.09 6.35
CA VAL A 150 1.86 1.26 7.61
C VAL A 150 1.39 2.71 7.81
N LYS A 151 2.08 3.71 7.23
CA LYS A 151 1.68 5.13 7.25
C LYS A 151 0.34 5.37 6.56
N SER A 152 0.03 4.60 5.52
CA SER A 152 -1.25 4.67 4.79
C SER A 152 -2.39 3.94 5.50
N VAL A 153 -2.10 3.21 6.58
CA VAL A 153 -3.09 2.43 7.35
C VAL A 153 -3.55 3.23 8.57
N LYS A 154 -4.87 3.28 8.82
CA LYS A 154 -5.43 4.04 9.94
C LYS A 154 -4.96 3.49 11.29
N SER A 155 -4.53 4.36 12.20
CA SER A 155 -4.10 3.96 13.54
C SER A 155 -5.27 3.48 14.41
N ASN A 156 -5.06 2.58 15.38
CA ASN A 156 -3.85 1.79 15.60
C ASN A 156 -3.61 0.76 14.48
N ALA A 157 -2.41 0.74 13.90
CA ALA A 157 -2.10 -0.07 12.72
C ALA A 157 -1.06 -1.15 13.04
N ILE A 158 -1.37 -2.39 12.65
CA ILE A 158 -0.46 -3.53 12.64
C ILE A 158 -0.40 -4.07 11.22
N VAL A 159 0.78 -4.07 10.62
CA VAL A 159 1.04 -4.65 9.31
C VAL A 159 2.00 -5.82 9.48
N LEU A 160 1.60 -6.97 8.95
CA LEU A 160 2.46 -8.14 8.80
C LEU A 160 2.91 -8.19 7.35
N ALA A 161 4.21 -8.24 7.11
CA ALA A 161 4.77 -8.22 5.76
C ALA A 161 5.81 -9.33 5.55
N ALA A 162 5.85 -9.86 4.34
CA ALA A 162 6.84 -10.83 3.89
C ALA A 162 6.99 -10.77 2.37
N ASN A 163 8.23 -10.87 1.88
CA ASN A 163 8.55 -10.89 0.45
C ASN A 163 7.96 -9.70 -0.34
N ASN A 164 8.10 -8.49 0.21
CA ASN A 164 7.55 -7.24 -0.32
C ASN A 164 6.02 -7.28 -0.51
N SER A 165 5.30 -7.99 0.34
CA SER A 165 3.83 -8.04 0.34
C SER A 165 3.29 -8.04 1.75
N THR A 166 2.16 -7.37 1.95
CA THR A 166 1.40 -7.52 3.19
C THR A 166 0.78 -8.91 3.23
N VAL A 167 0.93 -9.60 4.35
CA VAL A 167 0.33 -10.92 4.58
C VAL A 167 -0.84 -10.83 5.57
N GLY A 168 -0.96 -9.74 6.32
CA GLY A 168 -2.11 -9.47 7.18
C GLY A 168 -2.07 -8.04 7.71
N ILE A 169 -3.22 -7.38 7.79
CA ILE A 169 -3.34 -6.02 8.31
C ILE A 169 -4.46 -5.95 9.34
N GLY A 170 -4.16 -5.34 10.48
CA GLY A 170 -5.14 -4.97 11.49
C GLY A 170 -5.10 -3.46 11.71
N THR A 171 -6.26 -2.82 11.69
CA THR A 171 -6.37 -1.36 11.66
C THR A 171 -7.65 -0.89 12.32
N GLY A 172 -7.66 0.37 12.76
CA GLY A 172 -8.86 1.06 13.24
C GLY A 172 -9.38 0.53 14.58
N GLN A 173 -8.54 -0.15 15.36
CA GLN A 173 -8.89 -0.61 16.70
C GLN A 173 -8.40 0.37 17.77
N MET A 174 -9.15 0.47 18.87
CA MET A 174 -8.74 1.26 20.04
C MET A 174 -7.53 0.63 20.74
N SER A 175 -7.44 -0.71 20.73
CA SER A 175 -6.34 -1.48 21.30
C SER A 175 -5.41 -2.00 20.20
N ARG A 176 -4.10 -1.85 20.40
CA ARG A 176 -3.06 -2.43 19.52
C ARG A 176 -3.07 -3.94 19.56
N ILE A 177 -3.47 -4.54 20.68
CA ILE A 177 -3.57 -5.99 20.81
C ILE A 177 -4.65 -6.52 19.87
N ASP A 178 -5.82 -5.87 19.84
CA ASP A 178 -6.92 -6.25 18.97
C ASP A 178 -6.54 -6.10 17.49
N ALA A 179 -5.83 -5.02 17.15
CA ALA A 179 -5.27 -4.86 15.81
C ALA A 179 -4.30 -6.00 15.45
N ALA A 180 -3.44 -6.42 16.39
CA ALA A 180 -2.50 -7.52 16.15
C ALA A 180 -3.22 -8.86 15.97
N GLU A 181 -4.23 -9.16 16.80
CA GLU A 181 -5.05 -10.37 16.68
C GLU A 181 -5.78 -10.42 15.33
N ILE A 182 -6.33 -9.29 14.87
CA ILE A 182 -6.95 -9.18 13.55
C ILE A 182 -5.93 -9.44 12.44
N ALA A 183 -4.75 -8.83 12.51
CA ALA A 183 -3.70 -9.00 11.50
C ALA A 183 -3.26 -10.47 11.40
N ILE A 184 -3.01 -11.12 12.54
CA ILE A 184 -2.62 -12.54 12.63
C ILE A 184 -3.74 -13.42 12.07
N ARG A 185 -4.98 -13.20 12.49
CA ARG A 185 -6.14 -13.98 12.02
C ARG A 185 -6.33 -13.86 10.50
N LYS A 186 -6.26 -12.63 9.97
CA LYS A 186 -6.36 -12.38 8.52
C LYS A 186 -5.21 -13.01 7.73
N SER A 187 -4.03 -13.12 8.34
CA SER A 187 -2.90 -13.78 7.69
C SER A 187 -3.13 -15.26 7.42
N ASN A 188 -4.04 -15.91 8.16
CA ASN A 188 -4.35 -17.32 8.00
C ASN A 188 -3.08 -18.21 7.97
N GLY A 189 -2.15 -17.95 8.90
CA GLY A 189 -0.89 -18.70 9.05
C GLY A 189 0.27 -18.23 8.17
N ARG A 190 0.05 -17.32 7.21
CA ARG A 190 1.11 -16.77 6.35
C ARG A 190 2.04 -15.79 7.06
N CYS A 191 1.70 -15.37 8.27
CA CYS A 191 2.56 -14.54 9.11
C CYS A 191 3.77 -15.27 9.71
N LYS A 192 3.91 -16.59 9.48
CA LYS A 192 5.08 -17.33 9.97
C LYS A 192 6.35 -16.78 9.30
N ASN A 193 7.32 -16.37 10.12
CA ASN A 193 8.56 -15.70 9.70
C ASN A 193 8.34 -14.36 8.97
N SER A 194 7.13 -13.80 9.01
CA SER A 194 6.90 -12.43 8.56
C SER A 194 7.48 -11.45 9.57
N ILE A 195 7.67 -10.22 9.15
CA ILE A 195 7.91 -9.12 10.06
C ILE A 195 6.59 -8.54 10.57
N ILE A 196 6.65 -7.84 11.70
CA ILE A 196 5.53 -7.08 12.25
C ILE A 196 5.94 -5.61 12.33
N ILE A 197 5.09 -4.75 11.79
CA ILE A 197 5.23 -3.30 11.83
C ILE A 197 4.07 -2.76 12.65
N ILE A 198 4.40 -1.89 13.61
CA ILE A 198 3.46 -1.26 14.51
C ILE A 198 3.54 0.24 14.26
N TYR A 199 2.41 0.87 13.98
CA TYR A 199 2.34 2.31 13.75
C TYR A 199 1.19 2.95 14.51
N GLU A 200 1.52 4.05 15.15
CA GLU A 200 0.63 4.90 15.91
C GLU A 200 0.89 6.33 15.45
N SER A 201 -0.08 6.90 14.74
CA SER A 201 -0.01 8.28 14.32
C SER A 201 -0.54 9.15 15.45
N LEU A 202 0.27 10.07 15.95
CA LEU A 202 -0.19 11.20 16.75
C LEU A 202 -0.82 12.21 15.79
N LYS A 203 -1.95 11.87 15.18
CA LYS A 203 -2.75 12.83 14.40
C LYS A 203 -3.39 13.79 15.38
N ILE A 204 -2.88 15.02 15.42
CA ILE A 204 -3.49 16.16 16.10
C ILE A 204 -4.73 16.59 15.31
#